data_AF-A0A662TVT2-F1
#
_entry.id   AF-A0A662TVT2-F1
#
_cell.length_a   1.000
_cell.length_b   1.000
_cell.length_c   1.000
_cell.angle_alpha   90.00
_cell.angle_beta   90.00
_cell.angle_gamma   90.00
#
_symmetry.space_group_name_H-M   'P 1'
#
loop_
_entity.id
_entity.type
_entity.pdbx_description
1 polymer ?
#
loop_
_entity_poly.entity_id
_entity_poly.type
_entity_poly.pdbx_seq_one_letter_code
_entity_poly.pdbx_strand_id
1 'polypeptide(L)'
;MTGRSNLSPECLRYYKKLIAGLLITGGCFLLLEHLFTFDGFDIEFLGHEYYGIGMILTGFLLMVKREQIKHIVKAIRRKDIKGIIDEGERKK
;
A
#
# COMPACT_ATOMS: atom_id res chain seq x y z
N MET A 1 26.25 0.27 25.64
CA MET A 1 24.88 -0.15 25.24
C MET A 1 24.99 -1.10 24.07
N THR A 2 25.08 -2.41 24.34
CA THR A 2 25.16 -3.45 23.30
C THR A 2 23.73 -3.83 22.88
N GLY A 3 23.18 -3.07 21.93
CA GLY A 3 21.87 -3.32 21.35
C GLY A 3 21.88 -4.56 20.46
N ARG A 4 21.83 -5.76 21.06
CA ARG A 4 21.44 -6.96 20.32
C ARG A 4 19.98 -6.77 19.95
N SER A 5 19.71 -6.44 18.69
CA SER A 5 18.37 -6.42 18.12
C SER A 5 17.82 -7.86 18.12
N ASN A 6 17.21 -8.26 19.22
CA ASN A 6 16.29 -9.39 19.20
C ASN A 6 15.16 -8.98 18.26
N LEU A 7 15.23 -9.41 16.99
CA LEU A 7 14.15 -9.31 16.02
C LEU A 7 13.01 -10.22 16.47
N SER A 8 12.32 -9.81 17.54
CA SER A 8 11.05 -10.38 17.93
C SER A 8 10.07 -10.22 16.76
N PRO A 9 9.18 -11.20 16.50
CA PRO A 9 8.15 -11.10 15.46
C PRO A 9 7.28 -9.83 15.59
N GLU A 10 7.15 -9.28 16.80
CA GLU A 10 6.46 -8.01 17.03
C GLU A 10 7.23 -6.81 16.47
N CYS A 11 8.55 -6.80 16.65
CA CYS A 11 9.44 -5.77 16.14
C CYS A 11 9.43 -5.76 14.60
N LEU A 12 9.42 -6.94 13.98
CA LEU A 12 9.28 -7.08 12.53
C LEU A 12 7.92 -6.53 12.03
N ARG A 13 6.83 -6.80 12.74
CA ARG A 13 5.50 -6.24 12.40
C ARG A 13 5.48 -4.72 12.53
N TYR A 14 6.18 -4.17 13.53
CA TYR A 14 6.30 -2.73 13.73
C TYR A 14 7.07 -2.06 12.59
N TYR A 15 8.27 -2.56 12.25
CA TYR A 15 9.04 -2.04 11.12
C TYR A 15 8.32 -2.18 9.79
N LYS A 16 7.58 -3.29 9.58
CA LYS A 16 6.75 -3.46 8.39
C LYS A 16 5.72 -2.34 8.24
N LYS A 17 5.08 -1.91 9.33
CA LYS A 17 4.13 -0.79 9.32
C LYS A 17 4.82 0.53 9.01
N LEU A 18 5.99 0.78 9.60
CA LEU A 18 6.76 2.00 9.34
C LEU A 18 7.21 2.10 7.88
N ILE A 19 7.75 1.01 7.32
CA ILE A 19 8.15 0.94 5.91
C ILE A 19 6.94 1.14 4.99
N ALA A 20 5.81 0.50 5.31
CA ALA A 20 4.58 0.69 4.55
C ALA A 20 4.08 2.14 4.60
N GLY A 21 4.13 2.78 5.77
CA GLY A 21 3.80 4.18 5.93
C GLY A 21 4.69 5.08 5.08
N LEU A 22 6.01 4.88 5.15
CA LEU A 22 6.98 5.62 4.35
C LEU A 22 6.75 5.49 2.83
N LEU A 23 6.42 4.28 2.37
CA LEU A 23 6.11 4.03 0.96
C LEU A 23 4.84 4.76 0.52
N ILE A 24 3.78 4.73 1.34
CA ILE A 24 2.53 5.43 1.01
C ILE A 24 2.76 6.95 1.01
N THR A 25 3.37 7.50 2.07
CA THR A 25 3.60 8.95 2.17
C THR A 25 4.59 9.44 1.11
N GLY A 26 5.65 8.69 0.83
CA GLY A 26 6.62 9.02 -0.22
C GLY A 26 6.02 8.93 -1.62
N GLY A 27 5.18 7.93 -1.88
CA GLY A 27 4.44 7.84 -3.14
C GLY A 27 3.42 8.96 -3.33
N CYS A 28 2.68 9.32 -2.28
CA CYS A 28 1.78 10.49 -2.31
C CYS A 28 2.54 11.80 -2.53
N PHE A 29 3.72 11.94 -1.93
CA PHE A 29 4.56 13.12 -2.13
C PHE A 29 5.01 13.25 -3.58
N LEU A 30 5.48 12.17 -4.22
CA LEU A 30 5.86 12.21 -5.64
C LEU A 30 4.68 12.58 -6.56
N LEU A 31 3.48 12.08 -6.26
CA LEU A 31 2.29 12.44 -7.03
C LEU A 31 1.90 13.91 -6.86
N LEU A 32 1.99 14.43 -5.63
CA LEU A 32 1.73 15.84 -5.36
C LEU A 32 2.79 16.74 -5.98
N GLU A 33 4.07 16.38 -5.85
CA GLU A 33 5.17 17.10 -6.50
C GLU A 33 4.94 17.16 -8.01
N HIS A 34 4.58 16.05 -8.64
CA HIS A 34 4.30 16.02 -10.06
C HIS A 34 3.11 16.93 -10.42
N LEU A 35 2.00 16.81 -9.69
CA LEU A 35 0.81 17.63 -9.89
C LEU A 35 1.10 19.13 -9.78
N PHE A 36 1.88 19.55 -8.77
CA PHE A 36 2.22 20.96 -8.56
C PHE A 36 3.30 21.47 -9.53
N THR A 37 4.16 20.60 -10.04
CA THR A 37 5.25 20.98 -10.95
C THR A 37 4.76 21.09 -12.40
N PHE A 38 3.85 20.19 -12.81
CA PHE A 38 3.39 20.09 -14.19
C PHE A 38 1.93 20.56 -14.39
N ASP A 39 1.28 21.08 -13.33
CA ASP A 39 -0.10 21.60 -13.32
C ASP A 39 -1.14 20.60 -13.90
N GLY A 40 -0.86 19.31 -13.74
CA GLY A 40 -1.62 18.22 -14.31
C GLY A 40 -0.99 16.87 -14.02
N PHE A 41 -1.73 15.79 -14.29
CA PHE A 41 -1.19 14.44 -14.35
C PHE A 41 -0.93 14.09 -15.80
N ASP A 42 0.28 14.39 -16.29
CA ASP A 42 0.64 14.09 -17.67
C ASP A 42 1.35 12.73 -17.72
N ILE A 43 0.60 11.72 -18.18
CA ILE A 43 0.99 10.30 -18.22
C ILE A 43 2.26 10.08 -19.07
N GLU A 44 2.66 11.08 -19.85
CA GLU A 44 3.87 11.08 -20.67
C GLU A 44 5.18 11.20 -19.86
N PHE A 45 5.15 11.77 -18.64
CA PHE A 45 6.34 11.84 -17.78
C PHE A 45 6.60 10.48 -17.10
N LEU A 46 7.31 9.63 -17.86
CA LEU A 46 7.59 8.20 -17.65
C LEU A 46 8.27 7.78 -16.32
N GLY A 47 8.21 8.54 -15.25
CA GLY A 47 8.89 8.22 -14.00
C GLY A 47 8.03 8.48 -12.77
N HIS A 48 7.85 9.76 -12.41
CA HIS A 48 7.49 10.12 -11.05
C HIS A 48 6.07 9.68 -10.67
N GLU A 49 5.11 9.72 -11.58
CA GLU A 49 3.74 9.23 -11.34
C GLU A 49 3.68 7.72 -11.16
N TYR A 50 4.34 6.96 -12.05
CA TYR A 50 4.36 5.50 -11.98
C TYR A 50 5.09 5.00 -10.73
N TYR A 51 6.20 5.66 -10.36
CA TYR A 51 6.90 5.35 -9.11
C TYR A 51 6.06 5.74 -7.89
N GLY A 52 5.36 6.87 -7.94
CA GLY A 52 4.46 7.32 -6.88
C GLY A 52 3.31 6.33 -6.63
N ILE A 53 2.58 5.96 -7.69
CA ILE A 53 1.52 4.95 -7.65
C ILE A 53 2.08 3.60 -7.20
N GLY A 54 3.22 3.17 -7.76
CA GLY A 54 3.88 1.92 -7.41
C GLY A 54 4.27 1.84 -5.93
N MET A 55 4.78 2.93 -5.35
CA MET A 55 5.11 3.02 -3.93
C MET A 55 3.85 2.95 -3.05
N ILE A 56 2.78 3.66 -3.42
CA ILE A 56 1.51 3.58 -2.70
C ILE A 56 0.97 2.15 -2.72
N LEU A 57 0.90 1.52 -3.89
CA LEU A 57 0.42 0.15 -4.04
C LEU A 57 1.26 -0.84 -3.23
N THR A 58 2.59 -0.70 -3.26
CA THR A 58 3.50 -1.57 -2.50
C THR A 58 3.34 -1.36 -0.99
N GLY A 59 3.19 -0.12 -0.54
CA GLY A 59 2.92 0.20 0.86
C GLY A 59 1.60 -0.40 1.35
N PHE A 60 0.53 -0.28 0.56
CA PHE A 60 -0.74 -0.96 0.85
C PHE A 60 -0.57 -2.48 0.88
N LEU A 61 0.11 -3.07 -0.10
CA LEU A 61 0.33 -4.51 -0.18
C LEU A 61 1.11 -5.03 1.04
N LEU A 62 2.05 -4.25 1.56
CA LEU A 62 2.77 -4.56 2.79
C LEU A 62 1.87 -4.49 4.04
N MET A 63 0.83 -3.64 4.05
CA MET A 63 -0.13 -3.61 5.15
C MET A 63 -1.17 -4.73 5.07
N VAL A 64 -1.55 -5.18 3.87
CA VAL A 64 -2.56 -6.22 3.70
C VAL A 64 -2.05 -7.57 4.21
N LYS A 65 -2.88 -8.28 4.98
CA LYS A 65 -2.57 -9.66 5.41
C LYS A 65 -2.65 -10.60 4.21
N ARG A 66 -1.71 -11.54 4.08
CA ARG A 66 -1.71 -12.55 3.00
C ARG A 66 -3.04 -13.30 2.87
N GLU A 67 -3.73 -13.52 3.98
CA GLU A 67 -5.07 -14.11 4.01
C GLU A 67 -6.08 -13.22 3.26
N GLN A 68 -6.12 -11.91 3.53
CA GLN A 68 -6.99 -10.96 2.86
C GLN A 68 -6.70 -10.86 1.36
N ILE A 69 -5.43 -10.95 0.93
CA ILE A 69 -5.06 -10.97 -0.50
C ILE A 69 -5.73 -12.15 -1.21
N LYS A 70 -5.72 -13.35 -0.59
CA LYS A 70 -6.38 -14.53 -1.18
C LYS A 70 -7.88 -14.32 -1.33
N HIS A 71 -8.54 -13.69 -0.35
CA HIS A 71 -9.96 -13.34 -0.43
C HIS A 71 -10.23 -12.34 -1.56
N ILE A 72 -9.45 -11.26 -1.63
CA ILE A 72 -9.57 -10.24 -2.68
C ILE A 72 -9.37 -10.84 -4.08
N VAL A 73 -8.31 -11.62 -4.28
CA VAL A 73 -8.03 -12.27 -5.58
C VAL A 73 -9.13 -13.27 -5.95
N LYS A 74 -9.61 -14.06 -4.98
CA LYS A 74 -10.71 -15.03 -5.22
C LYS A 74 -12.01 -14.33 -5.59
N ALA A 75 -12.29 -13.18 -4.97
CA ALA A 75 -13.49 -12.39 -5.23
C ALA A 75 -13.41 -11.63 -6.58
N ILE A 76 -12.26 -11.05 -6.92
CA ILE A 76 -12.01 -10.46 -8.25
C ILE A 76 -12.19 -11.53 -9.34
N ARG A 77 -11.65 -12.74 -9.13
CA ARG A 77 -11.78 -13.87 -10.07
C ARG A 77 -13.24 -14.31 -10.25
N ARG A 78 -14.10 -14.11 -9.25
CA ARG A 78 -15.53 -14.43 -9.31
C ARG A 78 -16.40 -13.27 -9.82
N LYS A 79 -15.81 -12.11 -10.15
CA LYS A 79 -16.53 -10.85 -10.47
C LYS A 79 -17.55 -10.44 -9.41
N ASP A 80 -17.38 -10.91 -8.18
CA ASP A 80 -18.32 -10.70 -7.08
C ASP A 80 -17.82 -9.58 -6.17
N ILE A 81 -17.84 -8.36 -6.71
CA ILE A 81 -17.40 -7.15 -6.01
C ILE A 81 -18.40 -6.79 -4.89
N LYS A 82 -19.67 -7.15 -5.05
CA LYS A 82 -20.72 -6.94 -4.03
C LYS A 82 -20.48 -7.76 -2.77
N GLY A 83 -20.07 -9.03 -2.89
CA GLY A 83 -19.77 -9.87 -1.73
C GLY A 83 -18.62 -9.36 -0.84
N ILE A 84 -17.64 -8.64 -1.41
CA ILE A 84 -16.52 -8.07 -0.64
C ILE A 84 -16.99 -6.90 0.23
N ILE A 85 -17.86 -6.04 -0.31
CA ILE A 85 -18.38 -4.87 0.40
C ILE A 85 -19.30 -5.32 1.55
N ASP A 86 -20.12 -6.33 1.29
CA ASP A 86 -21.10 -6.88 2.26
C ASP A 86 -20.42 -7.62 3.43
N GLU A 87 -19.31 -8.34 3.20
CA GLU A 87 -18.49 -8.92 4.28
C GLU A 87 -17.78 -7.86 5.14
N GLY A 88 -17.47 -6.70 4.55
CA GLY A 88 -16.87 -5.56 5.26
C GLY A 88 -17.85 -4.89 6.23
N GLU A 89 -19.13 -4.81 5.88
CA GLU A 89 -20.19 -4.23 6.74
C GLU A 89 -20.57 -5.14 7.91
N ARG A 90 -20.53 -6.47 7.74
CA ARG A 90 -20.86 -7.42 8.83
C ARG A 90 -19.82 -7.52 9.95
N LYS A 91 -18.60 -7.02 9.75
CA LYS A 91 -17.54 -7.03 10.77
C LYS A 91 -17.42 -5.71 11.55
N LYS A 92 -18.35 -4.78 11.34
CA LYS A 92 -18.52 -3.59 12.16
C LYS A 92 -19.40 -3.91 13.37
#